data_AF-A0A2W1ZR68-F1
#
_entry.id   AF-A0A2W1ZR68-F1
#
_cell.length_a   1.000
_cell.length_b   1.000
_cell.length_c   1.000
_cell.angle_alpha   90.00
_cell.angle_beta   90.00
_cell.angle_gamma   90.00
#
_symmetry.space_group_name_H-M   'P 1'
#
loop_
_entity.id
_entity.type
_entity.pdbx_description
1 polymer ?
#
loop_
_entity_poly.entity_id
_entity_poly.type
_entity_poly.pdbx_seq_one_letter_code
_entity_poly.pdbx_strand_id
1 'polypeptide(L)'
;MLAEWREKQMLTKLMVAVAITGTILGIGVAIETATATEAEAAACWGQNTQTRGKNYTGCGMAHHFNRINNKDLKYGNNAKANTWSYEPVCYAHVTQYGMVRV
;
A
#
# COMPACT_ATOMS: atom_id res chain seq x y z
N MET A 1 -34.21 -25.41 25.61
CA MET A 1 -33.15 -26.06 24.81
C MET A 1 -33.00 -25.52 23.38
N LEU A 2 -34.08 -25.21 22.63
CA LEU A 2 -33.96 -24.64 21.26
C LEU A 2 -33.50 -23.17 21.18
N ALA A 3 -33.83 -22.36 22.19
CA ALA A 3 -33.46 -20.93 22.23
C ALA A 3 -31.95 -20.72 22.45
N GLU A 4 -31.37 -21.47 23.39
CA GLU A 4 -29.94 -21.41 23.72
C GLU A 4 -29.05 -21.84 22.54
N TRP A 5 -29.53 -22.77 21.71
CA TRP A 5 -28.83 -23.21 20.50
C TRP A 5 -28.85 -22.13 19.40
N ARG A 6 -29.96 -21.39 19.27
CA ARG A 6 -30.06 -20.26 18.33
C ARG A 6 -29.20 -19.06 18.76
N GLU A 7 -29.06 -18.83 20.06
CA GLU A 7 -28.22 -17.77 20.60
C GLU A 7 -26.74 -18.01 20.30
N LYS A 8 -26.25 -19.24 20.53
CA LYS A 8 -24.89 -19.63 20.17
C LYS A 8 -24.63 -19.50 18.65
N GLN A 9 -25.62 -19.85 17.82
CA GLN A 9 -25.52 -19.68 16.37
C GLN A 9 -25.46 -18.21 15.93
N MET A 10 -26.20 -17.31 16.58
CA MET A 10 -26.12 -15.87 16.28
C MET A 10 -24.78 -15.27 16.73
N LEU A 11 -24.27 -15.65 17.90
CA LEU A 11 -22.96 -15.20 18.36
C LEU A 11 -21.85 -15.62 17.39
N THR A 12 -21.83 -16.88 16.94
CA THR A 12 -20.81 -17.34 15.97
C THR A 12 -20.86 -16.56 14.66
N LYS A 13 -22.07 -16.30 14.13
CA LYS A 13 -22.25 -15.49 12.90
C LYS A 13 -21.79 -14.05 13.08
N LEU A 14 -22.05 -13.45 14.25
CA LEU A 14 -21.59 -12.10 14.58
C LEU A 14 -20.06 -12.05 14.66
N MET A 15 -19.44 -13.02 15.32
CA MET A 15 -17.97 -13.10 15.45
C MET A 15 -17.30 -13.30 14.09
N VAL A 16 -17.88 -14.11 13.20
CA VAL A 16 -17.40 -14.27 11.82
C VAL A 16 -17.56 -12.98 11.02
N ALA A 17 -18.71 -12.29 11.13
CA ALA A 17 -18.93 -11.01 10.45
C ALA A 17 -17.94 -9.92 10.93
N VAL A 18 -17.67 -9.85 12.23
CA VAL A 18 -16.67 -8.93 12.82
C VAL A 18 -15.26 -9.30 12.37
N ALA A 19 -14.90 -10.59 12.34
CA ALA A 19 -13.59 -11.04 11.84
C ALA A 19 -13.38 -10.68 10.37
N ILE A 20 -14.40 -10.87 9.52
CA ILE A 20 -14.34 -10.51 8.09
C ILE A 20 -14.22 -8.99 7.93
N THR A 21 -15.02 -8.22 8.65
CA THR A 21 -14.97 -6.74 8.59
C THR A 21 -13.63 -6.20 9.11
N GLY A 22 -13.10 -6.79 10.18
CA GLY A 22 -11.77 -6.49 10.72
C GLY A 22 -10.64 -6.86 9.75
N THR A 23 -10.81 -7.93 8.97
CA THR A 23 -9.84 -8.30 7.91
C THR A 23 -9.88 -7.29 6.77
N ILE A 24 -11.06 -6.80 6.37
CA ILE A 24 -11.20 -5.78 5.32
C ILE A 24 -10.61 -4.43 5.77
N LEU A 25 -10.78 -4.06 7.04
CA LEU A 25 -10.14 -2.87 7.62
C LEU A 25 -8.63 -3.08 7.87
N GLY A 26 -8.20 -4.32 8.07
CA GLY A 26 -6.79 -4.73 8.18
C GLY A 26 -6.03 -4.70 6.85
N ILE A 27 -6.71 -4.75 5.70
CA ILE A 27 -6.08 -4.51 4.38
C ILE A 27 -5.62 -3.04 4.27
N GLY A 28 -6.11 -2.13 5.12
CA GLY A 28 -5.60 -0.77 5.26
C GLY A 28 -4.30 -0.65 6.06
N VAL A 29 -3.80 -1.73 6.67
CA VAL A 29 -2.61 -1.73 7.53
C VAL A 29 -1.58 -2.69 6.97
N ALA A 30 -0.71 -2.15 6.11
CA ALA A 30 0.58 -2.71 5.72
C ALA A 30 0.56 -4.16 5.19
N ILE A 31 0.04 -4.35 3.97
CA ILE A 31 0.65 -5.37 3.09
C ILE A 31 1.72 -4.63 2.28
N GLU A 32 2.97 -4.69 2.75
CA GLU A 32 4.17 -4.18 2.06
C GLU A 32 4.51 -4.97 0.76
N THR A 33 3.52 -5.58 0.09
CA THR A 33 3.74 -6.43 -1.11
C THR A 33 3.09 -5.88 -2.37
N ALA A 34 3.11 -4.56 -2.54
CA ALA A 34 2.93 -3.91 -3.84
C ALA A 34 4.18 -3.11 -4.27
N THR A 35 5.35 -3.39 -3.66
CA THR A 35 6.62 -2.93 -4.20
C THR A 35 6.80 -3.60 -5.56
N ALA A 36 6.84 -2.81 -6.63
CA ALA A 36 7.06 -3.36 -7.96
C ALA A 36 8.37 -4.16 -7.98
N THR A 37 8.42 -5.23 -8.77
CA THR A 37 9.66 -5.96 -9.06
C THR A 37 10.72 -5.06 -9.68
N GLU A 38 10.31 -3.96 -10.31
CA GLU A 38 11.16 -2.90 -10.87
C GLU A 38 11.70 -1.93 -9.81
N ALA A 39 11.27 -2.06 -8.55
CA ALA A 39 11.95 -1.44 -7.41
C ALA A 39 13.28 -2.19 -7.14
N GLU A 40 14.12 -2.34 -8.17
CA GLU A 40 15.50 -2.77 -8.09
C GLU A 40 16.31 -1.69 -7.38
N ALA A 41 16.10 -1.58 -6.07
CA ALA A 41 17.07 -1.23 -5.04
C ALA A 41 16.35 -0.89 -3.73
N ALA A 42 15.91 -1.92 -3.01
CA ALA A 42 15.50 -1.77 -1.61
C ALA A 42 16.59 -1.08 -0.73
N ALA A 43 17.86 -1.08 -1.17
CA ALA A 43 18.95 -0.34 -0.51
C ALA A 43 18.93 1.17 -0.79
N CYS A 44 18.35 1.61 -1.91
CA CYS A 44 18.39 3.00 -2.38
C CYS A 44 17.17 3.80 -1.97
N TRP A 45 16.05 3.16 -1.73
CA TRP A 45 14.80 3.81 -1.36
C TRP A 45 13.96 2.90 -0.49
N GLY A 46 13.11 3.50 0.34
CA GLY A 46 12.25 2.76 1.25
C GLY A 46 11.16 3.63 1.84
N GLN A 47 10.42 3.09 2.80
CA GLN A 47 9.24 3.75 3.38
C GLN A 47 8.24 4.17 2.29
N ASN A 48 8.03 3.28 1.32
CA ASN A 48 7.18 3.53 0.17
C ASN A 48 5.71 3.27 0.53
N THR A 49 4.87 4.25 0.25
CA THR A 49 3.41 4.16 0.31
C THR A 49 2.84 4.55 -1.06
N GLN A 50 1.52 4.46 -1.24
CA GLN A 50 0.88 4.95 -2.47
C GLN A 50 1.06 6.46 -2.70
N THR A 51 1.39 7.24 -1.67
CA THR A 51 1.43 8.70 -1.75
C THR A 51 2.83 9.28 -1.70
N ARG A 52 3.83 8.48 -1.32
CA ARG A 52 5.21 8.93 -1.18
C ARG A 52 6.21 7.78 -1.13
N GLY A 53 7.46 8.10 -1.40
CA GLY A 53 8.61 7.24 -1.14
C GLY A 53 9.81 8.05 -0.68
N LYS A 54 10.66 7.45 0.17
CA LYS A 54 11.90 8.10 0.62
C LYS A 54 13.08 7.60 -0.19
N ASN A 55 13.78 8.51 -0.85
CA ASN A 55 15.06 8.23 -1.50
C ASN A 55 16.15 8.26 -0.43
N TYR A 56 16.85 7.15 -0.22
CA TYR A 56 18.02 7.07 0.65
C TYR A 56 19.28 7.57 -0.08
N THR A 57 20.41 7.57 0.62
CA THR A 57 21.70 8.00 0.06
C THR A 57 22.32 6.95 -0.85
N GLY A 58 23.04 7.37 -1.89
CA GLY A 58 23.92 6.50 -2.69
C GLY A 58 23.40 6.13 -4.09
N CYS A 59 22.21 6.58 -4.47
CA CYS A 59 21.53 6.08 -5.69
C CYS A 59 21.07 7.17 -6.66
N GLY A 60 21.52 8.40 -6.45
CA GLY A 60 21.20 9.54 -7.30
C GLY A 60 19.80 10.09 -7.04
N MET A 61 19.19 10.62 -8.11
CA MET A 61 17.84 11.17 -8.07
C MET A 61 16.82 10.07 -8.39
N ALA A 62 15.73 10.05 -7.65
CA ALA A 62 14.66 9.08 -7.83
C ALA A 62 13.30 9.78 -7.68
N HIS A 63 12.24 9.18 -8.22
CA HIS A 63 10.88 9.64 -8.00
C HIS A 63 9.96 8.47 -7.64
N HIS A 64 8.87 8.79 -6.96
CA HIS A 64 7.80 7.87 -6.67
C HIS A 64 6.96 7.63 -7.92
N PHE A 65 6.38 6.44 -8.04
CA PHE A 65 5.40 6.15 -9.08
C PHE A 65 4.19 5.37 -8.54
N ASN A 66 3.08 5.54 -9.23
CA ASN A 66 1.85 4.77 -9.09
C ASN A 66 1.45 4.15 -10.43
N ARG A 67 1.31 2.83 -10.45
CA ARG A 67 0.67 2.10 -11.56
C ARG A 67 -0.81 1.97 -11.25
N ILE A 68 -1.65 2.55 -12.10
CA ILE A 68 -3.11 2.53 -11.95
C ILE A 68 -3.67 1.55 -12.97
N ASN A 69 -4.63 0.71 -12.58
CA ASN A 69 -5.20 -0.30 -13.48
C ASN A 69 -5.74 0.35 -14.78
N ASN A 70 -5.34 -0.19 -15.93
CA ASN A 70 -5.71 0.32 -17.26
C ASN A 70 -5.41 1.81 -17.51
N LYS A 71 -4.41 2.39 -16.83
CA LYS A 71 -3.97 3.77 -17.04
C LYS A 71 -2.44 3.86 -17.08
N ASP A 72 -1.96 5.00 -17.58
CA ASP A 72 -0.54 5.33 -17.57
C ASP A 72 0.00 5.44 -16.14
N LEU A 73 1.30 5.18 -16.00
CA LEU A 73 2.06 5.43 -14.78
C LEU A 73 1.96 6.92 -14.41
N LYS A 74 1.74 7.16 -13.13
CA LYS A 74 1.81 8.50 -12.52
C LYS A 74 3.05 8.59 -11.66
N TYR A 75 3.67 9.76 -11.67
CA TYR A 75 4.97 9.99 -11.07
C TYR A 75 4.94 11.21 -10.18
N GLY A 76 5.62 11.07 -9.05
CA GLY A 76 5.77 12.13 -8.06
C GLY A 76 6.87 13.11 -8.43
N ASN A 77 7.14 14.05 -7.53
CA ASN A 77 8.28 14.94 -7.71
C ASN A 77 9.61 14.20 -7.62
N ASN A 78 10.64 14.73 -8.29
CA ASN A 78 12.00 14.21 -8.11
C ASN A 78 12.50 14.44 -6.69
N ALA A 79 13.12 13.42 -6.12
CA ALA A 79 13.72 13.40 -4.80
C ALA A 79 15.23 13.14 -4.90
N LYS A 80 16.01 14.02 -4.29
CA LYS A 80 17.45 13.85 -4.07
C LYS A 80 17.70 12.90 -2.90
N ALA A 81 18.96 12.57 -2.65
CA ALA A 81 19.37 11.72 -1.54
C ALA A 81 18.80 12.19 -0.19
N ASN A 82 18.26 11.25 0.60
CA ASN A 82 17.60 11.46 1.89
C ASN A 82 16.40 12.43 1.86
N THR A 83 15.74 12.58 0.71
CA THR A 83 14.52 13.39 0.57
C THR A 83 13.34 12.54 0.10
N TRP A 84 12.14 13.08 0.28
CA TRP A 84 10.90 12.40 -0.07
C TRP A 84 10.42 12.82 -1.46
N SER A 85 9.95 11.83 -2.22
CA SER A 85 9.12 12.03 -3.40
C SER A 85 7.66 11.85 -2.98
N TYR A 86 6.82 12.79 -3.36
CA TYR A 86 5.40 12.84 -3.05
C TYR A 86 4.58 12.86 -4.32
N GLU A 87 3.44 12.18 -4.25
CA GLU A 87 2.38 12.31 -5.23
C GLU A 87 1.46 13.46 -4.83
N PRO A 88 1.10 14.36 -5.77
CA PRO A 88 0.21 15.48 -5.47
C PRO A 88 -1.24 15.05 -5.23
N VAL A 89 -1.60 13.83 -5.62
CA VAL A 89 -2.97 13.31 -5.55
C VAL A 89 -3.00 11.84 -5.15
N CYS A 90 -4.02 11.45 -4.39
CA CYS A 90 -4.29 10.06 -4.06
C CYS A 90 -5.10 9.41 -5.20
N TYR A 91 -4.51 8.43 -5.89
CA TYR A 91 -5.18 7.71 -6.96
C TYR A 91 -5.96 6.50 -6.43
N ALA A 92 -7.12 6.24 -7.00
CA ALA A 92 -7.86 5.00 -6.80
C ALA A 92 -7.37 3.91 -7.77
N HIS A 93 -7.57 2.64 -7.42
CA HIS A 93 -7.18 1.48 -8.24
C HIS A 93 -5.68 1.40 -8.58
N VAL A 94 -4.83 1.83 -7.64
CA VAL A 94 -3.38 1.62 -7.74
C VAL A 94 -3.09 0.13 -7.59
N THR A 95 -2.46 -0.45 -8.60
CA THR A 95 -2.08 -1.86 -8.63
C THR A 95 -0.65 -2.09 -8.15
N GLN A 96 0.24 -1.10 -8.33
CA GLN A 96 1.62 -1.13 -7.86
C GLN A 96 2.09 0.29 -7.56
N TYR A 97 3.00 0.43 -6.60
CA TYR A 97 3.65 1.71 -6.30
C TYR A 97 5.08 1.49 -5.82
N GLY A 98 5.91 2.51 -5.93
CA GLY A 98 7.30 2.39 -5.52
C GLY A 98 8.12 3.62 -5.84
N MET A 99 9.44 3.45 -5.88
CA MET A 99 10.36 4.45 -6.39
C MET A 99 11.21 3.86 -7.50
N VAL A 100 11.59 4.71 -8.45
CA VAL A 100 12.48 4.39 -9.55
C VAL A 100 13.46 5.56 -9.75
N ARG A 101 14.64 5.27 -10.30
CA ARG A 101 15.61 6.31 -10.66
C ARG A 101 15.07 7.16 -11.81
N VAL A 102 15.45 8.44 -11.82
CA VAL A 102 15.20 9.35 -12.94
C VAL A 102 16.16 9.06 -14.08
#